data_AF-A0A1V4BSL2-F1
#
_entry.id   AF-A0A1V4BSL2-F1
#
_cell.length_a   1.000
_cell.length_b   1.000
_cell.length_c   1.000
_cell.angle_alpha   90.00
_cell.angle_beta   90.00
_cell.angle_gamma   90.00
#
_symmetry.space_group_name_H-M   'P 1'
#
loop_
_entity.id
_entity.type
_entity.pdbx_description
1 polymer ?
#
loop_
_entity_poly.entity_id
_entity_poly.type
_entity_poly.pdbx_seq_one_letter_code
_entity_poly.pdbx_strand_id
1 'polypeptide(L)'
;MMSRTYQATGINLQGMAFGEADRLLTILTAEYGLIRAIAPGARKYKSSLRGRSELFVVNNLLIVAGKSLDKVVQAETIESYPKLSQNLAKLTVSQYLCELVLAIALSEQPQRELYELICSHLARIEVLDENQYILPYLCQAIFHFLIIAGLVPQVHNCLLTGKALIGDNCLGFSFEAGGIIDLAALTETINPPKIDSKLTPQELQLLQCLGKTDFPPEENLTSELAWINLDRLLRRYTQYHLGKTFRSSALVEGLSPLEF
;
A
#
# COMPACT_ATOMS: atom_id res chain seq x y z
N MET A 1 -39.08 5.67 8.01
CA MET A 1 -37.98 4.70 7.82
C MET A 1 -36.96 4.97 8.91
N MET A 2 -36.78 4.05 9.85
CA MET A 2 -35.77 4.22 10.90
C MET A 2 -34.38 4.15 10.26
N SER A 3 -33.57 5.20 10.42
CA SER A 3 -32.19 5.19 9.97
C SER A 3 -31.41 4.20 10.83
N ARG A 4 -30.83 3.16 10.21
CA ARG A 4 -30.03 2.16 10.92
C ARG A 4 -28.69 2.79 11.32
N THR A 5 -28.36 2.72 12.60
CA THR A 5 -27.04 3.15 13.10
C THR A 5 -26.17 1.92 13.31
N TYR A 6 -24.88 2.03 13.05
CA TYR A 6 -23.89 0.99 13.31
C TYR A 6 -22.56 1.60 13.79
N GLN A 7 -21.74 0.77 14.42
CA GLN A 7 -20.41 1.13 14.89
C GLN A 7 -19.36 0.43 14.03
N ALA A 8 -18.26 1.11 13.75
CA ALA A 8 -17.13 0.55 13.01
C ALA A 8 -15.82 1.18 13.48
N THR A 9 -14.74 0.40 13.48
CA THR A 9 -13.38 0.91 13.72
C THR A 9 -12.66 0.97 12.39
N GLY A 10 -12.11 2.13 12.04
CA GLY A 10 -11.48 2.30 10.73
C GLY A 10 -10.56 3.49 10.58
N ILE A 11 -9.73 3.40 9.54
CA ILE A 11 -8.75 4.42 9.15
C ILE A 11 -9.23 5.20 7.92
N ASN A 12 -9.08 6.53 7.98
CA ASN A 12 -9.37 7.40 6.84
C ASN A 12 -8.27 7.25 5.76
N LEU A 13 -8.63 6.66 4.62
CA LEU A 13 -7.71 6.47 3.48
C LEU A 13 -7.77 7.62 2.47
N GLN A 14 -8.95 8.23 2.33
CA GLN A 14 -9.17 9.33 1.39
C GLN A 14 -10.17 10.33 1.98
N GLY A 15 -9.96 11.62 1.70
CA GLY A 15 -10.90 12.68 2.05
C GLY A 15 -10.99 13.73 0.95
N MET A 16 -12.19 14.25 0.71
CA MET A 16 -12.41 15.39 -0.19
C MET A 16 -13.47 16.34 0.38
N ALA A 17 -13.39 17.61 0.00
CA ALA A 17 -14.44 18.57 0.36
C ALA A 17 -15.80 18.11 -0.19
N PHE A 18 -16.84 18.20 0.64
CA PHE A 18 -18.21 17.91 0.25
C PHE A 18 -19.08 19.10 0.63
N GLY A 19 -19.51 19.86 -0.37
CA GLY A 19 -20.14 21.16 -0.13
C GLY A 19 -19.21 22.14 0.63
N GLU A 20 -19.82 23.08 1.35
CA GLU A 20 -19.08 24.17 2.00
C GLU A 20 -18.37 23.74 3.29
N ALA A 21 -19.00 22.90 4.10
CA ALA A 21 -18.57 22.64 5.47
C ALA A 21 -18.21 21.17 5.75
N ASP A 22 -18.56 20.25 4.86
CA ASP A 22 -18.45 18.82 5.13
C ASP A 22 -17.24 18.21 4.40
N ARG A 23 -16.88 16.99 4.81
CA ARG A 23 -15.88 16.18 4.13
C ARG A 23 -16.49 14.83 3.79
N LEU A 24 -16.28 14.36 2.57
CA LEU A 24 -16.56 12.99 2.17
C LEU A 24 -15.31 12.15 2.42
N LEU A 25 -15.46 11.08 3.21
CA LEU A 25 -14.39 10.16 3.59
C LEU A 25 -14.59 8.81 2.93
N THR A 26 -13.49 8.20 2.50
CA THR A 26 -13.41 6.76 2.23
C THR A 26 -12.59 6.13 3.34
N ILE A 27 -13.20 5.22 4.09
CA ILE A 27 -12.66 4.68 5.34
C ILE A 27 -12.56 3.18 5.17
N LEU A 28 -11.40 2.59 5.47
CA LEU A 28 -11.28 1.15 5.60
C LEU A 28 -11.60 0.77 7.04
N THR A 29 -12.60 -0.08 7.22
CA THR A 29 -13.05 -0.57 8.52
C THR A 29 -12.78 -2.05 8.68
N ALA A 30 -12.51 -2.48 9.92
CA ALA A 30 -12.30 -3.89 10.22
C ALA A 30 -13.58 -4.71 9.99
N GLU A 31 -14.75 -4.14 10.28
CA GLU A 31 -16.03 -4.84 10.32
C GLU A 31 -16.78 -4.85 8.99
N TYR A 32 -16.67 -3.80 8.18
CA TYR A 32 -17.49 -3.63 6.95
C TYR A 32 -16.66 -3.36 5.69
N GLY A 33 -15.33 -3.37 5.80
CA GLY A 33 -14.45 -3.07 4.69
C GLY A 33 -14.51 -1.59 4.32
N LEU A 34 -14.50 -1.29 3.02
CA LEU A 34 -14.59 0.09 2.55
C LEU A 34 -15.98 0.67 2.75
N ILE A 35 -16.05 1.78 3.49
CA ILE A 35 -17.26 2.59 3.64
C ILE A 35 -17.00 4.01 3.08
N ARG A 36 -18.07 4.64 2.59
CA ARG A 36 -18.05 6.05 2.16
C ARG A 36 -19.04 6.83 3.01
N ALA A 37 -18.52 7.76 3.80
CA ALA A 37 -19.31 8.50 4.76
C ALA A 37 -19.02 10.00 4.70
N ILE A 38 -20.06 10.81 4.84
CA ILE A 38 -19.96 12.25 5.04
C ILE A 38 -19.64 12.50 6.53
N ALA A 39 -18.63 13.32 6.79
CA ALA A 39 -18.33 13.92 8.08
C ALA A 39 -18.88 15.37 8.10
N PRO A 40 -20.08 15.58 8.67
CA PRO A 40 -20.77 16.86 8.57
C PRO A 40 -20.06 17.95 9.38
N GLY A 41 -19.91 19.12 8.80
CA GLY A 41 -19.25 20.26 9.41
C GLY A 41 -17.78 20.03 9.70
N ALA A 42 -17.14 18.95 9.23
CA ALA A 42 -15.75 18.63 9.52
C ALA A 42 -14.77 19.76 9.14
N ARG A 43 -15.12 20.60 8.15
CA ARG A 43 -14.28 21.72 7.71
C ARG A 43 -14.49 23.01 8.53
N LYS A 44 -15.48 23.07 9.41
CA LYS A 44 -15.70 24.23 10.30
C LYS A 44 -14.59 24.31 11.34
N TYR A 45 -14.11 25.52 11.62
CA TYR A 45 -12.99 25.77 12.55
C TYR A 45 -13.18 25.11 13.92
N LYS A 46 -14.40 25.18 14.49
CA LYS A 46 -14.75 24.63 15.81
C LYS A 46 -15.35 23.21 15.77
N SER A 47 -15.21 22.49 14.66
CA SER A 47 -15.82 21.16 14.52
C SER A 47 -15.07 20.10 15.31
N SER A 48 -15.81 19.30 16.08
CA SER A 48 -15.28 18.12 16.75
C SER A 48 -14.83 17.03 15.75
N LEU A 49 -15.33 17.06 14.51
CA LEU A 49 -14.95 16.09 13.47
C LEU A 49 -13.72 16.53 12.66
N ARG A 50 -13.19 17.75 12.85
CA ARG A 50 -12.14 18.31 11.98
C ARG A 50 -10.89 17.43 11.93
N GLY A 51 -10.18 17.28 13.05
CA GLY A 51 -8.99 16.44 13.13
C GLY A 51 -9.30 14.96 12.87
N ARG A 52 -10.48 14.50 13.31
CA ARG A 52 -10.92 13.10 13.18
C ARG A 52 -11.21 12.67 11.75
N SER A 53 -11.41 13.64 10.86
CA SER A 53 -11.67 13.42 9.44
C SER A 53 -10.42 13.63 8.58
N GLU A 54 -9.25 13.89 9.17
CA GLU A 54 -7.99 13.97 8.44
C GLU A 54 -7.53 12.56 8.01
N LEU A 55 -6.62 12.50 7.03
CA LEU A 55 -6.01 11.25 6.59
C LEU A 55 -5.20 10.61 7.73
N PHE A 56 -5.06 9.28 7.67
CA PHE A 56 -4.23 8.53 8.61
C PHE A 56 -4.69 8.64 10.08
N VAL A 57 -5.99 8.87 10.28
CA VAL A 57 -6.62 8.85 11.60
C VAL A 57 -7.50 7.63 11.73
N VAL A 58 -7.27 6.86 12.79
CA VAL A 58 -8.07 5.70 13.18
C VAL A 58 -9.11 6.15 14.18
N ASN A 59 -10.37 5.84 13.92
CA ASN A 59 -11.46 6.19 14.82
C ASN A 59 -12.37 4.99 15.11
N ASN A 60 -12.92 4.95 16.32
CA ASN A 60 -14.20 4.32 16.60
C ASN A 60 -15.31 5.25 16.13
N LEU A 61 -16.12 4.79 15.18
CA LEU A 61 -17.12 5.59 14.49
C LEU A 61 -18.52 5.13 14.88
N LEU A 62 -19.41 6.09 15.12
CA LEU A 62 -20.86 5.88 15.10
C LEU A 62 -21.41 6.44 13.80
N ILE A 63 -22.03 5.58 13.01
CA ILE A 63 -22.42 5.90 11.63
C ILE A 63 -23.91 5.63 11.44
N VAL A 64 -24.59 6.57 10.81
CA VAL A 64 -25.96 6.39 10.33
C VAL A 64 -25.92 5.99 8.87
N ALA A 65 -26.48 4.83 8.57
CA ALA A 65 -26.57 4.30 7.22
C ALA A 65 -27.47 5.20 6.35
N GLY A 66 -26.94 5.63 5.22
CA GLY A 66 -27.66 6.41 4.23
C GLY A 66 -28.19 5.55 3.08
N LYS A 67 -28.92 6.18 2.15
CA LYS A 67 -29.32 5.50 0.90
C LYS A 67 -28.16 5.39 -0.10
N SER A 68 -27.24 6.34 -0.08
CA SER A 68 -26.14 6.46 -1.04
C SER A 68 -24.81 6.81 -0.40
N LEU A 69 -24.84 7.62 0.67
CA LEU A 69 -23.68 7.97 1.48
C LEU A 69 -24.07 7.87 2.94
N ASP A 70 -23.21 7.22 3.71
CA ASP A 70 -23.37 7.14 5.15
C ASP A 70 -23.01 8.47 5.79
N LYS A 71 -23.35 8.62 7.08
CA LYS A 71 -23.08 9.84 7.83
C LYS A 71 -22.39 9.51 9.14
N VAL A 72 -21.17 10.03 9.32
CA VAL A 72 -20.47 9.98 10.60
C VAL A 72 -21.18 10.90 11.58
N VAL A 73 -21.68 10.34 12.68
CA VAL A 73 -22.35 11.07 13.75
C VAL A 73 -21.40 11.32 14.91
N GLN A 74 -20.58 10.32 15.25
CA GLN A 74 -19.54 10.45 16.25
C GLN A 74 -18.26 9.78 15.75
N ALA A 75 -17.13 10.32 16.18
CA ALA A 75 -15.82 9.75 15.97
C ALA A 75 -15.03 9.92 17.26
N GLU A 76 -14.43 8.85 17.74
CA GLU A 76 -13.48 8.83 18.83
C GLU A 76 -12.15 8.32 18.29
N THR A 77 -11.11 9.15 18.39
CA THR A 77 -9.79 8.81 17.85
C THR A 77 -9.14 7.76 18.73
N ILE A 78 -8.72 6.66 18.11
CA ILE A 78 -7.96 5.59 18.75
C ILE A 78 -6.47 5.84 18.54
N GLU A 79 -6.10 6.18 17.31
CA GLU A 79 -4.73 6.39 16.88
C GLU A 79 -4.69 7.41 15.75
N SER A 80 -3.56 8.10 15.61
CA SER A 80 -3.34 9.03 14.50
C SER A 80 -1.86 9.12 14.17
N TYR A 81 -1.55 9.24 12.89
CA TYR A 81 -0.16 9.30 12.39
C TYR A 81 0.16 10.69 11.81
N PRO A 82 0.30 11.74 12.66
CA PRO A 82 0.44 13.11 12.18
C PRO A 82 1.77 13.38 11.46
N LYS A 83 2.87 12.68 11.79
CA LYS A 83 4.18 12.91 11.15
C LYS A 83 4.19 12.45 9.70
N LEU A 84 3.33 11.51 9.31
CA LEU A 84 3.13 11.13 7.91
C LEU A 84 2.81 12.34 7.04
N SER A 85 2.01 13.29 7.55
CA SER A 85 1.66 14.50 6.82
C SER A 85 2.70 15.63 6.95
N GLN A 86 3.67 15.51 7.86
CA GLN A 86 4.68 16.54 8.13
C GLN A 86 5.96 16.37 7.30
N ASN A 87 6.20 15.17 6.77
CA ASN A 87 7.35 14.87 5.91
C ASN A 87 6.87 14.44 4.52
N LEU A 88 7.41 15.06 3.47
CA LEU A 88 6.95 14.83 2.09
C LEU A 88 7.13 13.37 1.63
N ALA A 89 8.23 12.72 1.98
CA ALA A 89 8.49 11.35 1.61
C ALA A 89 7.51 10.40 2.32
N LYS A 90 7.32 10.59 3.64
CA LYS A 90 6.33 9.82 4.42
C LYS A 90 4.92 10.00 3.88
N LEU A 91 4.52 11.24 3.56
CA LEU A 91 3.20 11.55 3.02
C LEU A 91 2.98 10.82 1.70
N THR A 92 3.97 10.90 0.81
CA THR A 92 3.91 10.32 -0.54
C THR A 92 3.78 8.80 -0.49
N VAL A 93 4.63 8.13 0.29
CA VAL A 93 4.58 6.68 0.49
C VAL A 93 3.27 6.25 1.13
N SER A 94 2.82 6.95 2.17
CA SER A 94 1.56 6.63 2.87
C SER A 94 0.34 6.79 1.97
N GLN A 95 0.30 7.84 1.15
CA GLN A 95 -0.76 8.01 0.15
C GLN A 95 -0.73 6.92 -0.91
N TYR A 96 0.44 6.51 -1.39
CA TYR A 96 0.56 5.39 -2.31
C TYR A 96 -0.02 4.10 -1.70
N LEU A 97 0.30 3.81 -0.44
CA LEU A 97 -0.26 2.65 0.26
C LEU A 97 -1.78 2.76 0.44
N CYS A 98 -2.31 3.95 0.74
CA CYS A 98 -3.76 4.17 0.75
C CYS A 98 -4.40 3.92 -0.61
N GLU A 99 -3.80 4.38 -1.73
CA GLU A 99 -4.31 4.11 -3.08
C GLU A 99 -4.28 2.62 -3.43
N LEU A 100 -3.21 1.90 -3.04
CA LEU A 100 -3.10 0.46 -3.20
C LEU A 100 -4.20 -0.27 -2.40
N VAL A 101 -4.36 0.07 -1.12
CA VAL A 101 -5.41 -0.51 -0.27
C VAL A 101 -6.80 -0.23 -0.83
N LEU A 102 -7.07 0.99 -1.32
CA LEU A 102 -8.33 1.31 -1.99
C LEU A 102 -8.58 0.48 -3.26
N ALA A 103 -7.52 0.03 -3.94
CA ALA A 103 -7.64 -0.79 -5.13
C ALA A 103 -7.95 -2.27 -4.84
N ILE A 104 -7.57 -2.78 -3.67
CA ILE A 104 -7.73 -4.19 -3.26
C ILE A 104 -8.86 -4.41 -2.24
N ALA A 105 -9.20 -3.40 -1.44
CA ALA A 105 -10.21 -3.54 -0.39
C ALA A 105 -11.61 -3.68 -0.97
N LEU A 106 -12.43 -4.53 -0.35
CA LEU A 106 -13.83 -4.75 -0.71
C LEU A 106 -14.75 -4.04 0.29
N SER A 107 -15.96 -3.69 -0.17
CA SER A 107 -17.04 -3.16 0.66
C SER A 107 -17.96 -4.27 1.17
N GLU A 108 -18.77 -3.97 2.17
CA GLU A 108 -19.87 -4.82 2.67
C GLU A 108 -19.43 -6.16 3.29
N GLN A 109 -18.14 -6.29 3.61
CA GLN A 109 -17.61 -7.48 4.28
C GLN A 109 -16.44 -7.12 5.21
N PRO A 110 -16.22 -7.87 6.30
CA PRO A 110 -15.07 -7.66 7.17
C PRO A 110 -13.73 -7.72 6.41
N GLN A 111 -12.83 -6.78 6.74
CA GLN A 111 -11.49 -6.64 6.14
C GLN A 111 -10.43 -6.46 7.24
N ARG A 112 -10.57 -7.19 8.36
CA ARG A 112 -9.72 -7.02 9.55
C ARG A 112 -8.23 -7.15 9.25
N GLU A 113 -7.83 -8.20 8.52
CA GLU A 113 -6.41 -8.43 8.18
C GLU A 113 -5.82 -7.27 7.36
N LEU A 114 -6.56 -6.78 6.37
CA LEU A 114 -6.15 -5.66 5.53
C LEU A 114 -6.06 -4.35 6.34
N TYR A 115 -7.04 -4.12 7.23
CA TYR A 115 -7.08 -2.97 8.14
C TYR A 115 -5.88 -2.98 9.09
N GLU A 116 -5.60 -4.11 9.74
CA GLU A 116 -4.47 -4.25 10.67
C GLU A 116 -3.13 -4.08 9.93
N LEU A 117 -3.02 -4.63 8.72
CA LEU A 117 -1.81 -4.54 7.90
C LEU A 117 -1.49 -3.09 7.52
N ILE A 118 -2.47 -2.31 7.04
CA ILE A 118 -2.20 -0.89 6.70
C ILE A 118 -1.84 -0.07 7.92
N CYS A 119 -2.52 -0.26 9.05
CA CYS A 119 -2.17 0.43 10.30
C CYS A 119 -0.74 0.08 10.76
N SER A 120 -0.33 -1.19 10.65
CA SER A 120 1.03 -1.63 10.99
C SER A 120 2.11 -0.99 10.10
N HIS A 121 1.90 -0.93 8.79
CA HIS A 121 2.86 -0.30 7.88
C HIS A 121 2.93 1.22 8.07
N LEU A 122 1.79 1.89 8.24
CA LEU A 122 1.77 3.34 8.51
C LEU A 122 2.44 3.68 9.84
N ALA A 123 2.23 2.89 10.90
CA ALA A 123 2.91 3.08 12.18
C ALA A 123 4.43 2.97 12.06
N ARG A 124 4.94 2.03 11.24
CA ARG A 124 6.39 1.90 11.00
C ARG A 124 6.97 3.09 10.22
N ILE A 125 6.25 3.58 9.21
CA ILE A 125 6.67 4.76 8.44
C ILE A 125 6.62 6.04 9.30
N GLU A 126 5.62 6.16 10.18
CA GLU A 126 5.44 7.31 11.09
C GLU A 126 6.67 7.54 11.96
N VAL A 127 7.24 6.47 12.53
CA VAL A 127 8.38 6.53 13.46
C VAL A 127 9.75 6.55 12.78
N LEU A 128 9.81 6.43 11.46
CA LEU A 128 11.06 6.43 10.70
C LEU A 128 11.84 7.75 10.88
N ASP A 129 13.14 7.67 11.12
CA ASP A 129 14.00 8.86 11.19
C ASP A 129 14.27 9.43 9.80
N GLU A 130 14.55 10.74 9.70
CA GLU A 130 14.76 11.42 8.41
C GLU A 130 15.96 10.90 7.62
N ASN A 131 16.94 10.31 8.31
CA ASN A 131 18.15 9.74 7.70
C ASN A 131 17.96 8.29 7.21
N GLN A 132 16.83 7.66 7.53
CA GLN A 132 16.57 6.27 7.17
C GLN A 132 15.88 6.19 5.80
N TYR A 133 16.25 5.17 5.03
CA TYR A 133 15.72 5.02 3.69
C TYR A 133 14.29 4.47 3.71
N ILE A 134 13.36 5.16 3.04
CA ILE A 134 11.93 4.86 3.10
C ILE A 134 11.49 3.78 2.10
N LEU A 135 12.20 3.63 0.96
CA LEU A 135 11.80 2.68 -0.08
C LEU A 135 11.76 1.20 0.36
N PRO A 136 12.67 0.71 1.22
CA PRO A 136 12.56 -0.66 1.75
C PRO A 136 11.24 -0.90 2.50
N TYR A 137 10.74 0.09 3.24
CA TYR A 137 9.43 0.03 3.92
C TYR A 137 8.27 0.03 2.93
N LEU A 138 8.36 0.84 1.87
CA LEU A 138 7.38 0.83 0.80
C LEU A 138 7.35 -0.53 0.07
N CYS A 139 8.51 -1.06 -0.31
CA CYS A 139 8.62 -2.33 -1.02
C CYS A 139 8.03 -3.48 -0.20
N GLN A 140 8.35 -3.56 1.09
CA GLN A 140 7.77 -4.58 1.98
C GLN A 140 6.25 -4.42 2.11
N ALA A 141 5.75 -3.19 2.25
CA ALA A 141 4.33 -2.91 2.30
C ALA A 141 3.61 -3.37 1.03
N ILE A 142 4.12 -3.02 -0.16
CA ILE A 142 3.56 -3.47 -1.43
C ILE A 142 3.53 -5.00 -1.49
N PHE A 143 4.64 -5.66 -1.13
CA PHE A 143 4.74 -7.10 -1.15
C PHE A 143 3.69 -7.76 -0.23
N HIS A 144 3.53 -7.27 1.00
CA HIS A 144 2.51 -7.77 1.92
C HIS A 144 1.07 -7.53 1.45
N PHE A 145 0.78 -6.37 0.84
CA PHE A 145 -0.55 -6.13 0.25
C PHE A 145 -0.82 -7.03 -0.95
N LEU A 146 0.20 -7.35 -1.75
CA LEU A 146 0.08 -8.32 -2.84
C LEU A 146 -0.17 -9.74 -2.31
N ILE A 147 0.37 -10.11 -1.13
CA ILE A 147 0.01 -11.36 -0.44
C ILE A 147 -1.49 -11.38 -0.13
N ILE A 148 -2.02 -10.35 0.53
CA ILE A 148 -3.47 -10.25 0.84
C ILE A 148 -4.31 -10.30 -0.44
N ALA A 149 -3.86 -9.66 -1.51
CA ALA A 149 -4.56 -9.63 -2.78
C ALA A 149 -4.49 -10.96 -3.57
N GLY A 150 -3.67 -11.93 -3.14
CA GLY A 150 -3.42 -13.16 -3.89
C GLY A 150 -2.61 -12.94 -5.18
N LEU A 151 -1.84 -11.85 -5.24
CA LEU A 151 -1.06 -11.40 -6.40
C LEU A 151 0.45 -11.42 -6.14
N VAL A 152 0.91 -11.96 -5.01
CA VAL A 152 2.33 -12.00 -4.65
C VAL A 152 3.17 -12.68 -5.75
N PRO A 153 4.30 -12.09 -6.18
CA PRO A 153 5.11 -12.69 -7.21
C PRO A 153 5.89 -13.91 -6.69
N GLN A 154 6.15 -14.87 -7.57
CA GLN A 154 7.06 -15.97 -7.29
C GLN A 154 8.51 -15.46 -7.34
N VAL A 155 9.21 -15.49 -6.19
CA VAL A 155 10.59 -15.00 -6.06
C VAL A 155 11.62 -16.04 -5.58
N HIS A 156 11.20 -17.28 -5.31
CA HIS A 156 12.05 -18.36 -4.77
C HIS A 156 12.43 -19.43 -5.80
N ASN A 157 11.57 -19.70 -6.79
CA ASN A 157 11.73 -20.75 -7.78
C ASN A 157 11.46 -20.17 -9.18
N CYS A 158 12.26 -20.56 -10.16
CA CYS A 158 12.05 -20.16 -11.54
C CYS A 158 10.67 -20.65 -12.03
N LEU A 159 9.87 -19.76 -12.60
CA LEU A 159 8.52 -20.11 -13.10
C LEU A 159 8.53 -21.14 -14.24
N LEU A 160 9.61 -21.22 -15.01
CA LEU A 160 9.72 -22.16 -16.13
C LEU A 160 10.26 -23.52 -15.70
N THR A 161 11.29 -23.55 -14.84
CA THR A 161 11.99 -24.79 -14.51
C THR A 161 11.61 -25.37 -13.15
N GLY A 162 10.96 -24.59 -12.29
CA GLY A 162 10.66 -24.94 -10.90
C GLY A 162 11.90 -25.01 -9.99
N LYS A 163 13.11 -24.79 -10.50
CA LYS A 163 14.35 -24.83 -9.72
C LYS A 163 14.46 -23.61 -8.82
N ALA A 164 15.05 -23.79 -7.64
CA ALA A 164 15.35 -22.71 -6.71
C ALA A 164 16.23 -21.63 -7.37
N LEU A 165 15.88 -20.37 -7.13
CA LEU A 165 16.61 -19.21 -7.61
C LEU A 165 17.71 -18.85 -6.61
N ILE A 166 18.95 -19.05 -7.04
CA ILE A 166 20.16 -18.77 -6.27
C ILE A 166 20.91 -17.66 -7.02
N GLY A 167 21.55 -16.75 -6.29
CA GLY A 167 22.06 -15.44 -6.74
C GLY A 167 23.19 -15.44 -7.78
N ASP A 168 23.36 -16.46 -8.60
CA ASP A 168 24.46 -16.54 -9.57
C ASP A 168 24.00 -16.47 -11.03
N ASN A 169 22.68 -16.58 -11.29
CA ASN A 169 22.13 -16.62 -12.64
C ASN A 169 21.67 -15.24 -13.12
N CYS A 170 21.62 -15.06 -14.45
CA CYS A 170 20.96 -13.93 -15.07
C CYS A 170 19.43 -14.10 -14.93
N LEU A 171 18.78 -13.22 -14.18
CA LEU A 171 17.36 -13.35 -13.86
C LEU A 171 16.51 -12.28 -14.56
N GLY A 172 15.34 -12.71 -15.00
CA GLY A 172 14.28 -11.84 -15.52
C GLY A 172 13.05 -11.92 -14.63
N PHE A 173 12.31 -10.82 -14.56
CA PHE A 173 10.99 -10.77 -13.94
C PHE A 173 9.94 -10.59 -15.04
N SER A 174 8.91 -11.43 -15.03
CA SER A 174 7.78 -11.38 -15.96
C SER A 174 6.50 -11.03 -15.21
N PHE A 175 5.81 -9.98 -15.67
CA PHE A 175 4.52 -9.60 -15.08
C PHE A 175 3.44 -10.59 -15.47
N GLU A 176 3.39 -10.96 -16.74
CA GLU A 176 2.42 -11.95 -17.26
C GLU A 176 2.55 -13.30 -16.54
N ALA A 177 3.77 -13.80 -16.34
CA ALA A 177 3.98 -15.07 -15.66
C ALA A 177 3.93 -14.99 -14.13
N GLY A 178 3.92 -13.77 -13.55
CA GLY A 178 3.76 -13.57 -12.11
C GLY A 178 5.02 -13.79 -11.27
N GLY A 179 6.22 -13.51 -11.79
CA GLY A 179 7.45 -13.74 -11.02
C GLY A 179 8.73 -13.90 -11.82
N ILE A 180 9.71 -14.58 -11.21
CA ILE A 180 11.09 -14.63 -11.69
C ILE A 180 11.34 -15.86 -12.59
N ILE A 181 12.12 -15.63 -13.63
CA ILE A 181 12.56 -16.62 -14.61
C ILE A 181 14.08 -16.56 -14.73
N ASP A 182 14.70 -17.74 -14.72
CA ASP A 182 16.08 -17.90 -15.14
C ASP A 182 16.17 -17.69 -16.65
N LEU A 183 16.93 -16.67 -17.08
CA LEU A 183 17.02 -16.32 -18.50
C LEU A 183 17.64 -17.43 -19.35
N ALA A 184 18.43 -18.33 -18.77
CA ALA A 184 18.94 -19.50 -19.47
C ALA A 184 17.83 -20.48 -19.88
N ALA A 185 16.70 -20.52 -19.16
CA ALA A 185 15.57 -21.39 -19.49
C ALA A 185 14.76 -20.89 -20.70
N LEU A 186 14.92 -19.63 -21.10
CA LEU A 186 14.16 -19.05 -22.21
C LEU A 186 14.57 -19.64 -23.56
N THR A 187 15.82 -20.06 -23.73
CA THR A 187 16.33 -20.59 -25.01
C THR A 187 15.69 -21.92 -25.41
N GLU A 188 15.16 -22.67 -24.44
CA GLU A 188 14.55 -23.98 -24.64
C GLU A 188 13.01 -23.91 -24.68
N THR A 189 12.42 -22.72 -24.54
CA THR A 189 10.98 -22.53 -24.37
C THR A 189 10.32 -22.10 -25.68
N ILE A 190 9.29 -22.83 -26.12
CA ILE A 190 8.43 -22.43 -27.24
C ILE A 190 7.44 -21.39 -26.72
N ASN A 191 7.48 -20.16 -27.27
CA ASN A 191 6.74 -18.98 -26.80
C ASN A 191 7.09 -18.56 -25.36
N PRO A 192 8.31 -18.04 -25.12
CA PRO A 192 8.70 -17.58 -23.80
C PRO A 192 7.84 -16.40 -23.33
N PRO A 193 7.52 -16.32 -22.02
CA PRO A 193 6.83 -15.16 -21.47
C PRO A 193 7.70 -13.90 -21.61
N LYS A 194 7.03 -12.74 -21.68
CA LYS A 194 7.72 -11.46 -21.77
C LYS A 194 8.52 -11.18 -20.48
N ILE A 195 9.76 -10.74 -20.63
CA ILE A 195 10.58 -10.24 -19.52
C ILE A 195 10.43 -8.72 -19.43
N ASP A 196 9.87 -8.24 -18.32
CA ASP A 196 9.58 -6.82 -18.09
C ASP A 196 10.73 -6.07 -17.39
N SER A 197 11.55 -6.79 -16.62
CA SER A 197 12.72 -6.27 -15.91
C SER A 197 13.80 -7.35 -15.77
N LYS A 198 15.08 -6.95 -15.71
CA LYS A 198 16.18 -7.83 -15.28
C LYS A 198 16.45 -7.60 -13.79
N LEU A 199 16.96 -8.62 -13.12
CA LEU A 199 17.30 -8.57 -11.70
C LEU A 199 18.77 -8.93 -11.48
N THR A 200 19.40 -8.20 -10.57
CA THR A 200 20.71 -8.53 -10.01
C THR A 200 20.55 -9.56 -8.88
N PRO A 201 21.64 -10.28 -8.52
CA PRO A 201 21.66 -11.16 -7.34
C PRO A 201 21.23 -10.48 -6.05
N GLN A 202 21.66 -9.23 -5.85
CA GLN A 202 21.32 -8.45 -4.66
C GLN A 202 19.82 -8.14 -4.63
N GLU A 203 19.24 -7.69 -5.75
CA GLU A 203 17.80 -7.43 -5.84
C GLU A 203 16.97 -8.70 -5.60
N LEU A 204 17.41 -9.88 -6.09
CA LEU A 204 16.78 -11.15 -5.77
C LEU A 204 16.77 -11.40 -4.26
N GLN A 205 17.92 -11.27 -3.60
CA GLN A 205 18.06 -11.52 -2.17
C GLN A 205 17.16 -10.59 -1.34
N LEU A 206 17.12 -9.30 -1.69
CA LEU A 206 16.27 -8.31 -1.04
C LEU A 206 14.79 -8.64 -1.25
N LEU A 207 14.39 -8.96 -2.48
CA LEU A 207 13.02 -9.31 -2.84
C LEU A 207 12.54 -10.59 -2.12
N GLN A 208 13.39 -11.60 -1.99
CA GLN A 208 13.11 -12.82 -1.21
C GLN A 208 12.93 -12.54 0.29
N CYS A 209 13.52 -11.46 0.82
CA CYS A 209 13.36 -11.07 2.22
C CYS A 209 12.04 -10.32 2.49
N LEU A 210 11.38 -9.77 1.47
CA LEU A 210 10.18 -8.93 1.65
C LEU A 210 8.96 -9.68 2.18
N GLY A 211 8.92 -11.01 2.08
CA GLY A 211 7.82 -11.82 2.63
C GLY A 211 7.89 -12.06 4.14
N LYS A 212 8.96 -11.62 4.81
CA LYS A 212 9.13 -11.80 6.26
C LYS A 212 8.36 -10.72 7.02
N THR A 213 7.81 -11.08 8.19
CA THR A 213 7.13 -10.14 9.09
C THR A 213 8.10 -9.12 9.67
N ASP A 214 9.30 -9.56 10.03
CA ASP A 214 10.35 -8.69 10.53
C ASP A 214 10.94 -7.85 9.41
N PHE A 215 11.30 -6.61 9.74
CA PHE A 215 11.97 -5.73 8.80
C PHE A 215 13.34 -6.31 8.42
N PRO A 216 13.80 -6.20 7.16
CA PRO A 216 15.14 -6.62 6.80
C PRO A 216 16.18 -5.93 7.71
N PRO A 217 17.22 -6.67 8.17
CA PRO A 217 18.26 -6.10 9.02
C PRO A 217 18.94 -4.90 8.34
N GLU A 218 19.46 -3.95 9.12
CA GLU A 218 20.03 -2.69 8.64
C GLU A 218 21.07 -2.87 7.52
N GLU A 219 21.83 -3.97 7.56
CA GLU A 219 22.81 -4.35 6.55
C GLU A 219 22.22 -4.44 5.12
N ASN A 220 20.95 -4.83 5.00
CA ASN A 220 20.23 -4.93 3.73
C ASN A 220 19.68 -3.59 3.23
N LEU A 221 19.77 -2.52 4.01
CA LEU A 221 19.25 -1.18 3.66
C LEU A 221 20.27 -0.32 2.91
N THR A 222 21.48 -0.84 2.69
CA THR A 222 22.64 -0.09 2.22
C THR A 222 22.69 0.14 0.71
N SER A 223 21.95 -0.64 -0.09
CA SER A 223 21.96 -0.51 -1.56
C SER A 223 20.77 0.32 -2.05
N GLU A 224 20.97 1.64 -2.11
CA GLU A 224 19.94 2.59 -2.52
C GLU A 224 19.37 2.26 -3.91
N LEU A 225 20.25 2.01 -4.89
CA LEU A 225 19.86 1.71 -6.27
C LEU A 225 19.01 0.43 -6.38
N ALA A 226 19.36 -0.63 -5.62
CA ALA A 226 18.59 -1.87 -5.65
C ALA A 226 17.15 -1.64 -5.16
N TRP A 227 16.97 -0.83 -4.12
CA TRP A 227 15.65 -0.49 -3.60
C TRP A 227 14.85 0.42 -4.53
N ILE A 228 15.48 1.36 -5.24
CA ILE A 228 14.84 2.14 -6.31
C ILE A 228 14.30 1.20 -7.41
N ASN A 229 15.12 0.25 -7.84
CA ASN A 229 14.74 -0.72 -8.86
C ASN A 229 13.62 -1.65 -8.40
N LEU A 230 13.68 -2.14 -7.16
CA LEU A 230 12.65 -2.99 -6.57
C LEU A 230 11.33 -2.25 -6.35
N ASP A 231 11.37 -1.01 -5.88
CA ASP A 231 10.18 -0.14 -5.81
C ASP A 231 9.54 -0.02 -7.19
N ARG A 232 10.33 0.40 -8.19
CA ARG A 232 9.84 0.54 -9.58
C ARG A 232 9.25 -0.75 -10.12
N LEU A 233 9.90 -1.89 -9.86
CA LEU A 233 9.43 -3.22 -10.25
C LEU A 233 8.09 -3.54 -9.61
N LEU A 234 8.00 -3.47 -8.28
CA LEU A 234 6.81 -3.83 -7.51
C LEU A 234 5.63 -2.91 -7.84
N ARG A 235 5.85 -1.60 -7.98
CA ARG A 235 4.81 -0.67 -8.38
C ARG A 235 4.25 -0.97 -9.78
N ARG A 236 5.12 -1.22 -10.76
CA ARG A 236 4.71 -1.56 -12.13
C ARG A 236 3.98 -2.91 -12.19
N TYR A 237 4.48 -3.91 -11.47
CA TYR A 237 3.83 -5.21 -11.34
C TYR A 237 2.43 -5.09 -10.71
N THR A 238 2.32 -4.31 -9.64
CA THR A 238 1.04 -4.02 -8.97
C THR A 238 0.04 -3.36 -9.91
N GLN A 239 0.48 -2.34 -10.67
CA GLN A 239 -0.38 -1.66 -11.65
C GLN A 239 -0.82 -2.58 -12.79
N TYR A 240 0.06 -3.48 -13.25
CA TYR A 240 -0.25 -4.48 -14.27
C TYR A 240 -1.38 -5.41 -13.83
N HIS A 241 -1.26 -6.04 -12.64
CA HIS A 241 -2.26 -7.00 -12.18
C HIS A 241 -3.56 -6.36 -11.69
N LEU A 242 -3.50 -5.15 -11.14
CA LEU A 242 -4.71 -4.43 -10.71
C LEU A 242 -5.41 -3.69 -11.86
N GLY A 243 -4.78 -3.59 -13.04
CA GLY A 243 -5.31 -2.85 -14.19
C GLY A 243 -5.57 -1.37 -13.88
N LYS A 244 -4.81 -0.79 -12.95
CA LYS A 244 -5.01 0.57 -12.40
C LYS A 244 -3.70 1.32 -12.34
N THR A 245 -3.75 2.63 -12.61
CA THR A 245 -2.65 3.55 -12.35
C THR A 245 -2.86 4.27 -11.02
N PHE A 246 -1.79 4.43 -10.25
CA PHE A 246 -1.80 5.16 -8.99
C PHE A 246 -1.27 6.58 -9.18
N ARG A 247 -1.98 7.59 -8.68
CA ARG A 247 -1.60 9.00 -8.82
C ARG A 247 -0.35 9.30 -8.01
N SER A 248 -0.23 8.70 -6.83
CA SER A 248 0.96 8.83 -5.99
C SER A 248 2.19 8.13 -6.56
N SER A 249 2.06 7.29 -7.61
CA SER A 249 3.19 6.59 -8.22
C SER A 249 4.26 7.54 -8.75
N ALA A 250 3.86 8.60 -9.45
CA ALA A 250 4.79 9.59 -10.01
C ALA A 250 5.48 10.41 -8.90
N LEU A 251 4.80 10.62 -7.77
CA LEU A 251 5.39 11.30 -6.61
C LEU A 251 6.44 10.43 -5.93
N VAL A 252 6.19 9.12 -5.80
CA VAL A 252 7.18 8.15 -5.28
C VAL A 252 8.42 8.11 -6.17
N GLU A 253 8.26 8.15 -7.50
CA GLU A 253 9.39 8.21 -8.44
C GLU A 253 10.27 9.44 -8.19
N GLY A 254 9.66 10.58 -7.88
CA GLY A 254 10.37 11.80 -7.54
C GLY A 254 11.08 11.80 -6.18
N LEU A 255 10.88 10.77 -5.34
CA LEU A 255 11.63 10.59 -4.08
C LEU A 255 13.01 9.97 -4.29
N SER A 256 13.22 9.31 -5.42
CA SER A 256 14.55 8.80 -5.75
C SER A 256 15.44 10.00 -6.07
N PRO A 257 16.65 10.13 -5.49
CA PRO A 257 17.59 11.15 -5.93
C PRO A 257 17.79 10.94 -7.42
N LEU A 258 17.35 11.94 -8.18
CA LEU A 258 17.37 11.93 -9.63
C LEU A 258 18.76 11.54 -10.11
N GLU A 259 18.79 10.55 -10.99
CA GLU A 259 19.90 10.26 -11.88
C GLU A 259 20.38 11.60 -12.50
N PHE A 260 21.55 12.05 -12.07
CA PHE A 260 22.42 12.96 -12.80
C PHE A 260 23.77 12.28 -12.95
#